data_AF-A0A7C7IZY3-F1
#
_entry.id   AF-A0A7C7IZY3-F1
#
_cell.length_a   1.000
_cell.length_b   1.000
_cell.length_c   1.000
_cell.angle_alpha   90.00
_cell.angle_beta   90.00
_cell.angle_gamma   90.00
#
_symmetry.space_group_name_H-M   'P 1'
#
loop_
_entity.id
_entity.type
_entity.pdbx_description
1 polymer ?
#
loop_
_entity_poly.entity_id
_entity_poly.type
_entity_poly.pdbx_seq_one_letter_code
_entity_poly.pdbx_strand_id
1 'polypeptide(L)'
;MSLKPLSFRQIEEQTGDIYEAVVVMERRAKQILRDRLVEKIIKEEESRDMGVFDEVPDEIDPETYQEVEKVTTVAIEEFINGDLTWDKHPQDSEK
;
A
#
# COMPACT_ATOMS: atom_id res chain seq x y z
N MET A 1 -4.68 14.45 9.34
CA MET A 1 -5.62 13.59 8.60
C MET A 1 -6.94 13.47 9.36
N SER A 2 -8.05 13.90 8.77
CA SER A 2 -9.38 13.51 9.23
C SER A 2 -9.70 12.11 8.70
N LEU A 3 -10.35 11.28 9.52
CA LEU A 3 -10.87 9.99 9.06
C LEU A 3 -12.13 10.26 8.23
N LYS A 4 -12.13 9.87 6.95
CA LYS A 4 -13.36 9.84 6.16
C LYS A 4 -14.22 8.68 6.67
N PRO A 5 -15.48 8.91 7.09
CA PRO A 5 -16.36 7.81 7.44
C PRO A 5 -16.71 7.02 6.17
N LEU A 6 -16.59 5.70 6.25
CA LEU A 6 -16.92 4.78 5.17
C LEU A 6 -18.24 4.07 5.49
N SER A 7 -19.06 3.86 4.45
CA SER A 7 -20.31 3.11 4.61
C SER A 7 -20.05 1.62 4.49
N PHE A 8 -20.56 0.82 5.44
CA PHE A 8 -20.46 -0.65 5.36
C PHE A 8 -21.10 -1.23 4.10
N ARG A 9 -22.10 -0.55 3.51
CA ARG A 9 -22.73 -0.98 2.25
C ARG A 9 -21.74 -1.08 1.10
N GLN A 10 -20.77 -0.17 1.03
CA GLN A 10 -19.75 -0.15 -0.02
C GLN A 10 -18.81 -1.36 0.08
N ILE A 11 -18.63 -1.89 1.29
CA ILE A 11 -17.82 -3.09 1.53
C ILE A 11 -18.64 -4.34 1.20
N GLU A 12 -19.92 -4.35 1.58
CA GLU A 12 -20.86 -5.44 1.29
C GLU A 12 -21.13 -5.62 -0.21
N GLU A 13 -21.06 -4.55 -1.00
CA GLU A 13 -21.18 -4.59 -2.47
C GLU A 13 -20.08 -5.45 -3.11
N GLN A 14 -18.90 -5.50 -2.51
CA GLN A 14 -17.74 -6.24 -3.03
C GLN A 14 -17.68 -7.68 -2.50
N THR A 15 -18.17 -7.93 -1.27
CA THR A 15 -18.26 -9.28 -0.72
C THR A 15 -19.36 -9.40 0.34
N GLY A 16 -20.05 -10.54 0.35
CA GLY A 16 -21.04 -10.86 1.38
C GLY A 16 -20.45 -11.24 2.74
N ASP A 17 -19.12 -11.37 2.86
CA ASP A 17 -18.43 -11.69 4.12
C ASP A 17 -17.47 -10.56 4.53
N ILE A 18 -17.82 -9.86 5.61
CA ILE A 18 -17.02 -8.75 6.16
C ILE A 18 -15.62 -9.21 6.57
N TYR A 19 -15.47 -10.43 7.08
CA TYR A 19 -14.15 -10.94 7.48
C TYR A 19 -13.25 -11.21 6.28
N GLU A 20 -13.84 -11.66 5.18
CA GLU A 20 -13.12 -11.78 3.91
C GLU A 20 -12.64 -10.42 3.43
N ALA A 21 -13.49 -9.39 3.46
CA ALA A 21 -13.12 -8.03 3.08
C ALA A 21 -11.90 -7.55 3.88
N VAL A 22 -11.90 -7.77 5.20
CA VAL A 22 -10.78 -7.41 6.08
C VAL A 22 -9.49 -8.11 5.67
N VAL A 23 -9.53 -9.42 5.37
CA VAL A 23 -8.35 -10.18 4.96
C VAL A 23 -7.81 -9.69 3.62
N VAL A 24 -8.68 -9.38 2.65
CA VAL A 24 -8.27 -8.86 1.34
C VAL A 24 -7.61 -7.50 1.47
N MET A 25 -8.26 -6.58 2.20
CA MET A 25 -7.71 -5.24 2.45
C MET A 25 -6.36 -5.31 3.18
N GLU A 26 -6.20 -6.21 4.14
CA GLU A 26 -4.94 -6.40 4.88
C GLU A 26 -3.81 -6.93 3.98
N ARG A 27 -4.11 -7.93 3.16
CA ARG A 27 -3.16 -8.49 2.20
C ARG A 27 -2.73 -7.44 1.18
N ARG A 28 -3.67 -6.63 0.69
CA ARG A 28 -3.35 -5.54 -0.25
C ARG A 28 -2.50 -4.47 0.41
N ALA A 29 -2.83 -4.04 1.62
CA ALA A 29 -2.02 -3.07 2.37
C ALA A 29 -0.58 -3.56 2.57
N LYS A 30 -0.39 -4.87 2.81
CA LYS A 30 0.95 -5.49 2.89
C LYS A 30 1.71 -5.49 1.57
N GLN A 31 1.04 -5.69 0.43
CA GLN A 31 1.69 -5.59 -0.88
C GLN A 31 2.22 -4.18 -1.10
N ILE A 32 1.37 -3.17 -0.91
CA ILE A 32 1.76 -1.75 -1.05
C ILE A 32 2.91 -1.40 -0.10
N LEU A 33 2.88 -1.88 1.14
CA LEU A 33 3.97 -1.66 2.10
C LEU A 33 5.29 -2.26 1.61
N ARG A 34 5.25 -3.48 1.06
CA ARG A 34 6.45 -4.15 0.54
C ARG A 34 7.02 -3.39 -0.65
N ASP A 35 6.18 -2.94 -1.56
CA ASP A 35 6.61 -2.17 -2.73
C ASP A 35 7.35 -0.90 -2.30
N ARG A 36 6.76 -0.13 -1.37
CA ARG A 36 7.40 1.06 -0.79
C ARG A 36 8.70 0.76 -0.05
N LEU A 37 8.78 -0.40 0.62
CA LEU A 37 10.00 -0.81 1.31
C LEU A 37 11.12 -1.15 0.31
N VAL A 38 10.79 -1.84 -0.78
CA VAL A 38 11.74 -2.15 -1.85
C VAL A 38 12.27 -0.86 -2.48
N GLU A 39 11.39 0.09 -2.81
CA GLU A 39 11.79 1.41 -3.32
C GLU A 39 12.73 2.14 -2.35
N LYS A 40 12.45 2.08 -1.04
CA LYS A 40 13.31 2.68 -0.02
C LYS A 40 14.69 2.03 0.04
N ILE A 41 14.74 0.69 -0.02
CA ILE A 41 16.00 -0.07 0.00
C ILE A 41 16.84 0.25 -1.24
N ILE A 42 16.22 0.33 -2.43
CA ILE A 42 16.91 0.68 -3.67
C ILE A 42 17.53 2.08 -3.56
N LYS A 43 16.77 3.07 -3.09
CA LYS A 43 17.28 4.43 -2.86
C LYS A 43 18.43 4.47 -1.85
N GLU A 44 18.32 3.71 -0.76
CA GLU A 44 19.38 3.59 0.24
C GLU A 44 20.64 2.89 -0.29
N GLU A 45 20.51 1.97 -1.25
CA GLU A 45 21.64 1.32 -1.91
C GLU A 45 22.31 2.29 -2.89
N GLU A 46 21.53 3.00 -3.71
CA GLU A 46 22.03 4.07 -4.59
C GLU A 46 22.78 5.14 -3.80
N SER A 47 22.32 5.48 -2.58
CA SER A 47 22.99 6.46 -1.75
C SER A 47 24.27 5.94 -1.06
N ARG A 48 24.46 4.63 -0.93
CA ARG A 48 25.71 4.04 -0.41
C ARG A 48 26.87 4.10 -1.39
N ASP A 49 26.58 4.18 -2.69
CA ASP A 49 27.60 4.31 -3.74
C ASP A 49 28.11 5.76 -3.89
N MET A 50 27.53 6.71 -3.15
CA MET A 50 27.96 8.11 -3.12
C MET A 50 29.18 8.34 -2.22
N GLY A 51 30.11 9.18 -2.67
CA GLY A 51 31.32 9.55 -1.93
C GLY A 51 31.03 10.50 -0.76
N VAL A 52 32.00 10.64 0.17
CA VAL A 52 31.88 11.49 1.38
C VAL A 52 31.62 12.98 1.07
N PHE A 53 31.93 13.43 -0.15
CA PHE A 53 31.71 14.81 -0.61
C PHE A 53 30.49 14.96 -1.53
N ASP A 54 29.78 13.88 -1.84
CA ASP A 54 28.56 13.96 -2.63
C ASP A 54 27.42 14.49 -1.74
N GLU A 55 26.57 15.32 -2.34
CA GLU A 55 25.45 15.96 -1.66
C GLU A 55 24.45 14.89 -1.22
N VAL A 56 24.17 14.76 0.08
CA VAL A 56 23.28 13.72 0.62
C VAL A 56 21.84 14.04 0.19
N PRO A 57 21.21 13.24 -0.69
CA PRO A 57 19.87 13.52 -1.22
C PRO A 57 18.75 13.33 -0.18
N ASP A 58 19.06 12.72 0.96
CA ASP A 58 18.07 12.11 1.86
C ASP A 58 17.66 13.00 3.05
N GLU A 59 18.16 14.24 3.18
CA GLU A 59 17.51 15.18 4.08
C GLU A 59 16.16 15.56 3.48
N ILE A 60 15.08 15.07 4.10
CA ILE A 60 13.70 15.40 3.74
C ILE A 60 13.56 16.92 3.86
N ASP A 61 13.76 17.63 2.75
CA ASP A 61 13.56 19.06 2.69
C ASP A 61 12.09 19.33 3.06
N PRO A 62 11.81 20.12 4.11
CA PRO A 62 10.44 20.46 4.51
C PRO A 62 9.59 20.97 3.35
N GLU A 63 10.20 21.63 2.36
CA GLU A 63 9.54 22.16 1.16
C GLU A 63 9.20 21.08 0.13
N THR A 64 9.86 19.92 0.17
CA THR A 64 9.63 18.79 -0.76
C THR A 64 8.93 17.59 -0.11
N TYR A 65 8.55 17.70 1.16
CA TYR A 65 7.82 16.64 1.85
C TYR A 65 6.49 16.33 1.15
N GLN A 66 6.39 15.12 0.60
CA GLN A 66 5.15 14.61 0.02
C GLN A 66 4.37 13.83 1.07
N GLU A 67 3.17 14.30 1.42
CA GLU A 67 2.26 13.56 2.28
C GLU A 67 1.82 12.27 1.57
N VAL A 68 2.37 11.14 2.01
CA VAL A 68 1.99 9.83 1.49
C VAL A 68 0.83 9.27 2.30
N GLU A 69 -0.23 8.83 1.61
CA GLU A 69 -1.34 8.18 2.28
C GLU A 69 -0.93 6.86 2.95
N LYS A 70 -1.62 6.54 4.05
CA LYS A 70 -1.44 5.27 4.75
C LYS A 70 -1.79 4.12 3.82
N VAL A 71 -0.99 3.06 3.85
CA VAL A 71 -1.20 1.85 3.03
C VAL A 71 -2.59 1.23 3.21
N THR A 72 -3.16 1.35 4.40
CA THR A 72 -4.52 0.89 4.70
C THR A 72 -5.59 1.71 4.00
N THR A 73 -5.40 3.04 3.88
CA THR A 73 -6.36 3.91 3.20
C THR A 73 -6.40 3.58 1.72
N VAL A 74 -5.23 3.48 1.08
CA VAL A 74 -5.11 3.11 -0.33
C VAL A 74 -5.75 1.75 -0.60
N ALA A 75 -5.44 0.74 0.23
CA ALA A 75 -6.01 -0.60 0.07
C ALA A 75 -7.53 -0.65 0.24
N ILE A 76 -8.10 0.15 1.14
CA ILE A 76 -9.55 0.24 1.33
C ILE A 76 -10.22 0.90 0.12
N GLU A 77 -9.63 1.98 -0.40
CA GLU A 77 -10.16 2.67 -1.59
C GLU A 77 -10.13 1.77 -2.83
N GLU A 78 -9.01 1.08 -3.09
CA GLU A 78 -8.90 0.11 -4.19
C GLU A 78 -9.90 -1.05 -4.04
N PHE A 79 -10.15 -1.51 -2.80
CA PHE A 79 -11.15 -2.55 -2.53
C PHE A 79 -12.56 -2.06 -2.86
N ILE A 80 -12.95 -0.88 -2.37
CA ILE A 80 -14.28 -0.31 -2.57
C ILE A 80 -14.54 -0.01 -4.06
N ASN A 81 -13.52 0.46 -4.78
CA ASN A 81 -13.62 0.76 -6.21
C ASN A 81 -13.74 -0.51 -7.09
N GLY A 82 -13.45 -1.69 -6.54
CA GLY A 82 -13.45 -2.95 -7.30
C GLY A 82 -12.21 -3.11 -8.18
N ASP A 83 -11.12 -2.41 -7.86
CA ASP A 83 -9.85 -2.48 -8.61
C ASP A 83 -9.06 -3.77 -8.31
N LEU A 84 -9.52 -4.55 -7.31
CA LEU A 84 -8.85 -5.74 -6.81
C LEU A 84 -9.58 -7.01 -7.22
N THR A 85 -8.82 -8.00 -7.65
CA THR A 85 -9.28 -9.38 -7.84
C THR A 85 -8.58 -10.28 -6.84
N TRP A 86 -9.31 -11.18 -6.18
CA TRP A 86 -8.74 -12.12 -5.22
C TRP A 86 -9.43 -13.48 -5.30
N ASP A 87 -8.67 -14.52 -4.98
CA ASP A 87 -9.15 -15.89 -4.92
C ASP A 87 -9.03 -16.47 -3.51
N LYS A 88 -10.06 -17.19 -3.07
CA LYS A 88 -10.05 -17.91 -1.78
C LYS A 88 -9.05 -19.07 -1.77
N HIS A 89 -8.79 -19.67 -2.93
CA HIS A 89 -7.92 -20.81 -3.11
C HIS A 89 -6.85 -20.51 -4.18
N PRO A 90 -5.80 -19.76 -3.83
CA PRO A 90 -4.75 -19.38 -4.76
C PRO A 90 -3.89 -20.57 -5.24
N GLN A 91 -4.19 -21.80 -4.82
CA GLN A 91 -3.44 -23.02 -5.15
C GLN A 91 -4.18 -23.92 -6.16
N ASP A 92 -5.43 -23.63 -6.49
CA ASP A 92 -6.25 -24.42 -7.43
C ASP A 92 -6.24 -23.85 -8.86
N SER A 93 -5.59 -22.72 -9.09
CA SER A 93 -5.49 -22.04 -10.39
C SER A 93 -4.38 -22.58 -11.32
N GLU A 94 -3.58 -23.55 -10.87
CA GLU A 94 -2.49 -24.19 -11.66
C GLU A 94 -2.81 -25.65 -12.08
N LYS A 95 -4.08 -26.01 -12.31
CA LYS A 95 -4.46 -27.32 -12.86
C LYS A 95 -5.00 -27.27 -14.28
#